data_AF-A0A8S9HSU8-F1
#
_entry.id   AF-A0A8S9HSU8-F1
#
_cell.length_a   1.000
_cell.length_b   1.000
_cell.length_c   1.000
_cell.angle_alpha   90.00
_cell.angle_beta   90.00
_cell.angle_gamma   90.00
#
_symmetry.space_group_name_H-M   'P 1'
#
loop_
_entity.id
_entity.type
_entity.pdbx_description
1 polymer ?
#
loop_
_entity_poly.entity_id
_entity_poly.type
_entity_poly.pdbx_seq_one_letter_code
_entity_poly.pdbx_strand_id
1 'polypeptide(L)'
;MDPRALPFTVLAILIAATTLANSYSPPPPPTTVYPAAKTVEAAVEGMVYCQSCDKFGSWSLAGAEAIAGAKISVICKNHRQQVSFYKVFQTDSYGHFYGELKGLKMTPHFLDHPLHACRAKLVSSPREDCNLFSNINNALDGASLRYEEKRVKWSNYEAVVYAAEKKDKGKKNSKKAVVAAATDSNKRKLTGKQRQTIQTAEDEEEMARDYRLLKKLKKGSIKEDDFAKLTGADDF
;
A
#
# COMPACT_ATOMS: atom_id res chain seq x y z
N MET A 1 77.52 71.17 39.47
CA MET A 1 77.13 72.37 38.72
C MET A 1 75.80 72.11 38.03
N ASP A 2 74.74 72.77 38.50
CA ASP A 2 73.66 73.43 37.72
C ASP A 2 72.76 72.64 36.72
N PRO A 3 71.55 73.16 36.38
CA PRO A 3 70.26 72.52 36.71
C PRO A 3 69.34 72.37 35.47
N ARG A 4 68.02 72.20 35.71
CA ARG A 4 66.83 72.23 34.79
C ARG A 4 66.15 70.86 34.68
N ALA A 5 64.83 70.71 34.71
CA ALA A 5 63.72 71.63 34.90
C ALA A 5 62.46 70.81 35.28
N LEU A 6 61.46 71.56 35.75
CA LEU A 6 60.11 71.26 36.23
C LEU A 6 59.18 70.42 35.29
N PRO A 7 57.94 70.09 35.76
CA PRO A 7 57.30 68.79 35.62
C PRO A 7 56.19 68.77 34.56
N PHE A 8 55.83 67.57 34.11
CA PHE A 8 54.54 67.34 33.48
C PHE A 8 53.81 66.21 34.21
N THR A 9 52.81 66.63 34.95
CA THR A 9 51.70 65.82 35.43
C THR A 9 51.10 65.03 34.26
N VAL A 10 51.16 63.70 34.30
CA VAL A 10 50.22 62.86 33.56
C VAL A 10 49.68 61.82 34.54
N LEU A 11 48.47 62.11 35.00
CA LEU A 11 47.58 61.24 35.74
C LEU A 11 47.23 60.04 34.86
N ALA A 12 47.92 58.91 35.03
CA ALA A 12 47.58 57.66 34.37
C ALA A 12 46.37 57.03 35.08
N ILE A 13 45.17 57.33 34.57
CA ILE A 13 43.91 56.74 35.00
C ILE A 13 43.89 55.26 34.57
N LEU A 14 43.79 54.35 35.55
CA LEU A 14 43.42 52.96 35.38
C LEU A 14 42.00 52.88 34.81
N ILE A 15 41.85 52.41 33.57
CA ILE A 15 40.55 52.01 33.03
C ILE A 15 40.54 50.49 32.92
N ALA A 16 39.89 49.84 33.89
CA ALA A 16 39.53 48.43 33.81
C ALA A 16 38.52 48.26 32.67
N ALA A 17 38.92 47.63 31.57
CA ALA A 17 38.03 47.27 30.48
C ALA A 17 37.18 46.07 30.90
N THR A 18 35.97 46.33 31.41
CA THR A 18 34.92 45.31 31.49
C THR A 18 34.44 45.01 30.07
N THR A 19 34.80 43.85 29.54
CA THR A 19 34.21 43.34 28.30
C THR A 19 32.75 42.97 28.59
N LEU A 20 31.81 43.84 28.24
CA LEU A 20 30.41 43.46 28.08
C LEU A 20 30.33 42.54 26.86
N ALA A 21 30.31 41.23 27.11
CA ALA A 21 29.91 40.26 26.10
C ALA A 21 28.42 40.50 25.81
N ASN A 22 28.12 41.29 24.78
CA ASN A 22 26.78 41.36 24.22
C ASN A 22 26.44 39.97 23.66
N SER A 23 25.65 39.20 24.41
CA SER A 23 25.06 37.96 23.95
C SER A 23 23.99 38.28 22.90
N TYR A 24 24.40 38.37 21.63
CA TYR A 24 23.46 38.42 20.52
C TYR A 24 22.87 37.02 20.31
N SER A 25 21.71 36.76 20.90
CA SER A 25 20.92 35.56 20.59
C SER A 25 20.23 35.80 19.25
N PRO A 26 20.46 34.97 18.22
CA PRO A 26 19.68 35.07 16.99
C PRO A 26 18.19 34.86 17.29
N PRO A 27 17.28 35.55 16.58
CA PRO A 27 15.85 35.34 16.75
C PRO A 27 15.51 33.87 16.43
N PRO A 28 14.57 33.26 17.16
CA PRO A 28 14.13 31.90 16.85
C PRO A 28 13.57 31.87 15.42
N PRO A 29 13.85 30.81 14.64
CA PRO A 29 13.32 30.68 13.30
C PRO A 29 11.79 30.78 13.34
N PRO A 30 11.16 31.44 12.35
CA PRO A 30 9.71 31.57 12.32
C PRO A 30 9.07 30.18 12.38
N THR A 31 8.27 29.96 13.43
CA THR A 31 7.46 28.76 13.62
C THR A 31 6.40 28.71 12.53
N THR A 32 6.79 28.25 11.35
CA THR A 32 5.84 27.82 10.34
C THR A 32 5.12 26.61 10.94
N VAL A 33 3.87 26.81 11.35
CA VAL A 33 2.94 25.71 11.62
C VAL A 33 2.72 25.04 10.27
N TYR A 34 3.61 24.14 9.90
CA TYR A 34 3.39 23.25 8.77
C TYR A 34 2.06 22.56 9.03
N PRO A 35 1.08 22.64 8.11
CA PRO A 35 -0.15 21.88 8.27
C PRO A 35 0.25 20.42 8.45
N ALA A 36 -0.25 19.81 9.53
CA ALA A 36 0.05 18.43 9.89
C ALA A 36 0.00 17.56 8.63
N ALA A 37 1.13 16.94 8.28
CA ALA A 37 1.27 16.14 7.08
C ALA A 37 0.12 15.12 7.03
N LYS A 38 -0.71 15.19 5.98
CA LYS A 38 -1.79 14.21 5.76
C LYS A 38 -1.15 12.85 5.53
N THR A 39 -1.10 12.01 6.56
CA THR A 39 -0.64 10.63 6.43
C THR A 39 -1.72 9.86 5.68
N VAL A 40 -1.44 9.52 4.41
CA VAL A 40 -2.28 8.60 3.66
C VAL A 40 -2.02 7.20 4.20
N GLU A 41 -2.97 6.64 4.95
CA GLU A 41 -2.85 5.30 5.51
C GLU A 41 -3.41 4.25 4.54
N ALA A 42 -3.02 2.99 4.71
CA ALA A 42 -3.64 1.89 3.99
C ALA A 42 -4.77 1.29 4.85
N ALA A 43 -5.85 0.87 4.22
CA ALA A 43 -6.93 0.14 4.86
C ALA A 43 -7.31 -1.09 4.04
N VAL A 44 -7.93 -2.08 4.69
CA VAL A 44 -8.41 -3.30 4.06
C VAL A 44 -9.89 -3.47 4.33
N GLU A 45 -10.64 -3.87 3.32
CA GLU A 45 -12.04 -4.23 3.44
C GLU A 45 -12.32 -5.64 2.90
N GLY A 46 -13.38 -6.28 3.40
CA GLY A 46 -13.81 -7.58 2.91
C GLY A 46 -15.12 -8.04 3.51
N MET A 47 -15.63 -9.15 2.95
CA MET A 47 -16.85 -9.81 3.40
C MET A 47 -16.51 -11.23 3.84
N VAL A 48 -17.13 -11.70 4.92
CA VAL A 48 -17.06 -13.10 5.36
C VAL A 48 -18.42 -13.74 5.21
N TYR A 49 -18.43 -14.91 4.57
CA TYR A 49 -19.64 -15.68 4.32
C TYR A 49 -19.52 -17.10 4.87
N CYS A 50 -20.64 -17.62 5.34
CA CYS A 50 -20.89 -19.03 5.55
C CYS A 50 -21.31 -19.65 4.23
N GLN A 51 -20.53 -20.60 3.70
CA GLN A 51 -20.91 -21.31 2.49
C GLN A 51 -22.09 -22.24 2.78
N SER A 52 -23.07 -22.29 1.88
CA SER A 52 -24.13 -23.30 1.94
C SER A 52 -23.54 -24.72 1.92
N CYS A 53 -24.08 -25.59 2.78
CA CYS A 53 -23.70 -27.01 2.85
C CYS A 53 -23.91 -27.74 1.51
N ASP A 54 -24.89 -27.32 0.70
CA ASP A 54 -25.14 -27.89 -0.63
C ASP A 54 -23.99 -27.64 -1.63
N LYS A 55 -23.10 -26.71 -1.29
CA LYS A 55 -21.94 -26.30 -2.10
C LYS A 55 -20.62 -26.75 -1.48
N PHE A 56 -20.65 -27.58 -0.43
CA PHE A 56 -19.45 -28.07 0.24
C PHE A 56 -18.45 -28.69 -0.76
N GLY A 57 -17.16 -28.38 -0.59
CA GLY A 57 -16.09 -28.81 -1.49
C GLY A 57 -16.03 -28.09 -2.85
N SER A 58 -16.99 -27.21 -3.15
CA SER A 58 -16.99 -26.39 -4.37
C SER A 58 -16.43 -24.98 -4.12
N TRP A 59 -16.11 -24.28 -5.20
CA TRP A 59 -15.66 -22.88 -5.16
C TRP A 59 -16.82 -21.86 -5.21
N SER A 60 -18.06 -22.30 -4.97
CA SER A 60 -19.27 -21.49 -5.13
C SER A 60 -19.70 -20.81 -3.83
N LEU A 61 -20.09 -19.54 -3.92
CA LEU A 61 -20.76 -18.79 -2.83
C LEU A 61 -22.27 -18.66 -3.05
N ALA A 62 -22.85 -19.45 -3.97
CA ALA A 62 -24.30 -19.46 -4.18
C ALA A 62 -25.03 -19.91 -2.91
N GLY A 63 -25.98 -19.10 -2.44
CA GLY A 63 -26.72 -19.36 -1.20
C GLY A 63 -25.89 -19.15 0.07
N ALA A 64 -24.73 -18.49 -0.01
CA ALA A 64 -23.91 -18.20 1.15
C ALA A 64 -24.47 -17.03 1.97
N GLU A 65 -24.36 -17.12 3.30
CA GLU A 65 -24.88 -16.13 4.24
C GLU A 65 -23.75 -15.32 4.87
N ALA A 66 -23.96 -14.04 5.11
CA ALA A 66 -22.95 -13.21 5.78
C ALA A 66 -22.76 -13.63 7.25
N ILE A 67 -21.52 -13.61 7.75
CA ILE A 67 -21.21 -13.94 9.16
C ILE A 67 -20.84 -12.67 9.92
N ALA A 68 -21.71 -12.26 10.84
CA ALA A 68 -21.40 -11.22 11.82
C ALA A 68 -20.46 -11.74 12.90
N GLY A 69 -19.53 -10.89 13.37
CA GLY A 69 -18.62 -11.23 14.47
C GLY A 69 -17.48 -12.18 14.13
N ALA A 70 -17.30 -12.58 12.87
CA ALA A 70 -16.16 -13.37 12.41
C ALA A 70 -14.84 -12.61 12.60
N LYS A 71 -13.77 -13.31 12.96
CA LYS A 71 -12.43 -12.74 13.12
C LYS A 71 -11.56 -13.03 11.91
N ILE A 72 -10.88 -12.00 11.42
CA ILE A 72 -10.02 -12.03 10.23
C ILE A 72 -8.70 -11.38 10.58
N SER A 73 -7.59 -12.07 10.35
CA SER A 73 -6.26 -11.48 10.50
C SER A 73 -5.79 -10.94 9.17
N VAL A 74 -5.27 -9.71 9.17
CA VAL A 74 -4.44 -9.19 8.08
C VAL A 74 -2.99 -9.33 8.50
N ILE A 75 -2.23 -10.05 7.70
CA ILE A 75 -0.80 -10.33 7.92
C ILE A 75 -0.03 -9.77 6.74
N CYS A 76 0.92 -8.88 7.00
CA CYS A 76 1.85 -8.38 5.99
C CYS A 76 3.25 -8.90 6.25
N LYS A 77 3.90 -9.35 5.17
CA LYS A 77 5.29 -9.78 5.20
C LYS A 77 6.14 -8.87 4.33
N ASN A 78 7.31 -8.50 4.82
CA ASN A 78 8.29 -7.76 4.02
C ASN A 78 8.95 -8.67 2.96
N HIS A 79 9.81 -8.08 2.14
CA HIS A 79 10.56 -8.75 1.08
C HIS A 79 11.46 -9.87 1.60
N ARG A 80 11.84 -9.82 2.89
CA ARG A 80 12.58 -10.88 3.60
C ARG A 80 11.69 -11.95 4.21
N GLN A 81 10.39 -11.97 3.89
CA GLN A 81 9.37 -12.88 4.41
C GLN A 81 9.10 -12.77 5.92
N GLN A 82 9.59 -11.71 6.58
CA GLN A 82 9.33 -11.44 7.99
C GLN A 82 8.00 -10.70 8.15
N VAL A 83 7.24 -11.03 9.20
CA VAL A 83 5.97 -10.35 9.49
C VAL A 83 6.25 -8.90 9.88
N SER A 84 5.85 -7.96 9.02
CA SER A 84 6.00 -6.52 9.25
C SER A 84 4.76 -5.89 9.88
N PHE A 85 3.61 -6.55 9.75
CA PHE A 85 2.34 -6.12 10.33
C PHE A 85 1.42 -7.31 10.58
N TYR A 86 0.70 -7.27 11.69
CA TYR A 86 -0.33 -8.24 12.05
C TYR A 86 -1.43 -7.54 12.81
N LYS A 87 -2.68 -7.72 12.38
CA LYS A 87 -3.85 -7.21 13.11
C LYS A 87 -5.07 -8.09 12.85
N VAL A 88 -5.89 -8.28 13.88
CA VAL A 88 -7.17 -8.98 13.78
C VAL A 88 -8.29 -7.95 13.74
N PHE A 89 -9.21 -8.15 12.80
CA PHE A 89 -10.43 -7.38 12.63
C PHE A 89 -11.63 -8.30 12.83
N GLN A 90 -12.77 -7.68 13.14
CA GLN A 90 -14.03 -8.38 13.33
C GLN A 90 -15.06 -7.86 12.33
N THR A 91 -15.91 -8.74 11.82
CA THR A 91 -17.01 -8.34 10.94
C THR A 91 -18.16 -7.68 11.72
N ASP A 92 -18.79 -6.72 11.06
CA ASP A 92 -20.03 -6.07 11.47
C ASP A 92 -21.25 -6.99 11.28
N SER A 93 -22.44 -6.46 11.57
CA SER A 93 -23.72 -7.18 11.44
C SER A 93 -24.03 -7.68 10.03
N TYR A 94 -23.40 -7.12 9.00
CA TYR A 94 -23.59 -7.49 7.59
C TYR A 94 -22.48 -8.44 7.09
N GLY A 95 -21.61 -8.91 7.99
CA GLY A 95 -20.46 -9.74 7.67
C GLY A 95 -19.35 -9.00 6.92
N HIS A 96 -19.37 -7.67 6.93
CA HIS A 96 -18.35 -6.83 6.35
C HIS A 96 -17.30 -6.48 7.41
N PHE A 97 -16.03 -6.38 7.05
CA PHE A 97 -15.01 -5.79 7.91
C PHE A 97 -14.27 -4.68 7.15
N TYR A 98 -13.97 -3.60 7.86
CA TYR A 98 -13.05 -2.56 7.44
C TYR A 98 -11.96 -2.43 8.51
N GLY A 99 -10.71 -2.40 8.06
CA GLY A 99 -9.56 -2.46 8.93
C GLY A 99 -8.44 -1.53 8.49
N GLU A 100 -8.19 -0.50 9.28
CA GLU A 100 -7.05 0.41 9.06
C GLU A 100 -5.74 -0.29 9.42
N LEU A 101 -4.77 -0.22 8.52
CA LEU A 101 -3.42 -0.76 8.67
C LEU A 101 -2.51 0.24 9.40
N LYS A 102 -3.02 0.82 10.49
CA LYS A 102 -2.29 1.76 11.36
C LYS A 102 -0.98 1.16 11.85
N GLY A 103 0.13 1.84 11.54
CA GLY A 103 1.47 1.37 11.91
C GLY A 103 2.10 0.41 10.90
N LEU A 104 1.47 0.13 9.77
CA LEU A 104 2.13 -0.53 8.65
C LEU A 104 3.23 0.37 8.10
N LYS A 105 4.47 -0.07 8.25
CA LYS A 105 5.64 0.64 7.72
C LYS A 105 5.75 0.35 6.23
N MET A 106 5.37 1.33 5.41
CA MET A 106 5.67 1.32 3.98
C MET A 106 7.14 1.65 3.80
N THR A 107 7.96 0.62 3.65
CA THR A 107 9.32 0.78 3.14
C THR A 107 9.27 1.08 1.64
N PRO A 108 10.28 1.75 1.08
CA PRO A 108 10.31 2.11 -0.34
C PRO A 108 10.40 0.90 -1.29
N HIS A 109 10.52 -0.33 -0.76
CA HIS A 109 10.51 -1.53 -1.58
C HIS A 109 9.10 -1.85 -2.07
N PHE A 110 8.92 -1.97 -3.39
CA PHE A 110 7.65 -2.32 -4.00
C PHE A 110 7.04 -3.64 -3.47
N LEU A 111 7.87 -4.58 -3.02
CA LEU A 111 7.43 -5.86 -2.44
C LEU A 111 6.81 -5.71 -1.04
N ASP A 112 7.08 -4.60 -0.36
CA ASP A 112 6.55 -4.29 0.96
C ASP A 112 5.21 -3.53 0.87
N HIS A 113 4.75 -3.24 -0.37
CA HIS A 113 3.46 -2.62 -0.65
C HIS A 113 2.29 -3.55 -0.29
N PRO A 114 1.13 -3.06 0.24
CA PRO A 114 0.04 -3.89 0.73
C PRO A 114 -0.48 -4.93 -0.25
N LEU A 115 -0.53 -4.57 -1.54
CA LEU A 115 -0.96 -5.48 -2.62
C LEU A 115 -0.13 -6.77 -2.73
N HIS A 116 1.14 -6.71 -2.31
CA HIS A 116 2.08 -7.82 -2.43
C HIS A 116 2.43 -8.41 -1.06
N ALA A 117 2.63 -7.54 -0.08
CA ALA A 117 3.04 -7.89 1.28
C ALA A 117 1.91 -8.51 2.10
N CYS A 118 0.67 -8.03 1.94
CA CYS A 118 -0.43 -8.35 2.85
C CYS A 118 -1.36 -9.45 2.34
N ARG A 119 -1.89 -10.23 3.29
CA ARG A 119 -2.89 -11.29 3.09
C ARG A 119 -3.94 -11.23 4.17
N ALA A 120 -5.21 -11.45 3.81
CA ALA A 120 -6.30 -11.61 4.77
C ALA A 120 -6.60 -13.10 5.01
N LYS A 121 -6.69 -13.53 6.27
CA LYS A 121 -6.94 -14.93 6.66
C LYS A 121 -8.08 -15.02 7.66
N LEU A 122 -8.96 -16.00 7.50
CA LEU A 122 -9.95 -16.34 8.51
C LEU A 122 -9.27 -16.87 9.78
N VAL A 123 -9.75 -16.42 10.93
CA VAL A 123 -9.24 -16.80 12.25
C VAL A 123 -10.30 -17.59 13.01
N SER A 124 -11.54 -17.08 13.06
CA SER A 124 -12.64 -17.74 13.77
C SER A 124 -14.01 -17.28 13.26
N SER A 125 -14.99 -18.17 13.37
CA SER A 125 -16.41 -17.86 13.24
C SER A 125 -17.06 -17.94 14.63
N PRO A 126 -17.96 -17.01 15.00
CA PRO A 126 -18.73 -17.11 16.24
C PRO A 126 -19.92 -18.08 16.12
N ARG A 127 -20.24 -18.53 14.91
CA ARG A 127 -21.34 -19.44 14.60
C ARG A 127 -20.88 -20.89 14.73
N GLU A 128 -21.46 -21.66 15.66
CA GLU A 128 -21.14 -23.09 15.83
C GLU A 128 -21.59 -23.94 14.63
N ASP A 129 -22.68 -23.54 13.98
CA ASP A 129 -23.20 -24.16 12.76
C ASP A 129 -22.36 -23.82 11.51
N CYS A 130 -21.40 -22.90 11.62
CA CYS A 130 -20.54 -22.49 10.52
C CYS A 130 -19.14 -22.08 10.98
N ASN A 131 -18.44 -23.03 11.62
CA ASN A 131 -17.08 -22.86 12.13
C ASN A 131 -16.02 -23.71 11.40
N LEU A 132 -16.42 -24.54 10.44
CA LEU A 132 -15.51 -25.26 9.56
C LEU A 132 -15.05 -24.36 8.41
N PHE A 133 -13.76 -24.04 8.39
CA PHE A 133 -13.22 -23.16 7.36
C PHE A 133 -13.12 -23.84 5.99
N SER A 134 -13.63 -23.18 4.97
CA SER A 134 -13.36 -23.51 3.57
C SER A 134 -12.27 -22.59 3.01
N ASN A 135 -11.47 -23.08 2.07
CA ASN A 135 -10.39 -22.30 1.45
C ASN A 135 -10.85 -21.50 0.21
N ILE A 136 -12.14 -21.16 0.12
CA ILE A 136 -12.67 -20.40 -1.02
C ILE A 136 -12.01 -19.03 -1.03
N ASN A 137 -11.59 -18.60 -2.23
CA ASN A 137 -10.83 -17.36 -2.42
C ASN A 137 -9.54 -17.29 -1.57
N ASN A 138 -8.96 -18.45 -1.24
CA ASN A 138 -7.78 -18.58 -0.39
C ASN A 138 -8.00 -18.05 1.04
N ALA A 139 -9.22 -18.13 1.58
CA ALA A 139 -9.52 -17.60 2.90
C ALA A 139 -8.67 -18.21 4.04
N LEU A 140 -8.22 -19.46 3.89
CA LEU A 140 -7.31 -20.14 4.85
C LEU A 140 -5.85 -19.84 4.54
N ASP A 141 -5.46 -19.95 3.27
CA ASP A 141 -4.06 -19.77 2.86
C ASP A 141 -3.61 -18.30 2.91
N GLY A 142 -4.56 -17.38 2.79
CA GLY A 142 -4.34 -15.94 2.74
C GLY A 142 -4.86 -15.35 1.43
N ALA A 143 -6.02 -14.71 1.49
CA ALA A 143 -6.61 -13.98 0.38
C ALA A 143 -5.71 -12.81 -0.03
N SER A 144 -5.47 -12.66 -1.33
CA SER A 144 -4.74 -11.51 -1.88
C SER A 144 -5.54 -10.24 -1.67
N LEU A 145 -4.84 -9.11 -1.51
CA LEU A 145 -5.47 -7.80 -1.57
C LEU A 145 -5.51 -7.28 -3.00
N ARG A 146 -6.56 -6.52 -3.32
CA ARG A 146 -6.77 -5.88 -4.63
C ARG A 146 -7.06 -4.41 -4.43
N TYR A 147 -6.57 -3.58 -5.33
CA TYR A 147 -6.89 -2.16 -5.35
C TYR A 147 -8.12 -1.95 -6.24
N GLU A 148 -9.16 -1.32 -5.70
CA GLU A 148 -10.40 -1.01 -6.43
C GLU A 148 -10.60 0.51 -6.60
N GLU A 149 -9.51 1.30 -6.56
CA GLU A 149 -9.55 2.77 -6.67
C GLU A 149 -10.39 3.46 -5.58
N LYS A 150 -10.59 2.78 -4.45
CA LYS A 150 -11.32 3.29 -3.30
C LYS A 150 -10.42 4.09 -2.38
N ARG A 151 -10.84 5.32 -2.07
CA ARG A 151 -10.20 6.21 -1.10
C ARG A 151 -11.24 6.73 -0.13
N VAL A 152 -10.97 6.61 1.16
CA VAL A 152 -11.80 7.19 2.22
C VAL A 152 -11.13 8.47 2.68
N LYS A 153 -11.86 9.59 2.65
CA LYS A 153 -11.38 10.91 3.11
C LYS A 153 -12.24 11.39 4.27
N TRP A 154 -11.59 11.72 5.38
CA TRP A 154 -12.15 12.44 6.52
C TRP A 154 -11.36 13.74 6.75
N SER A 155 -11.81 14.59 7.68
CA SER A 155 -11.30 15.95 7.94
C SER A 155 -9.77 16.10 7.84
N ASN A 156 -9.02 15.15 8.41
CA ASN A 156 -7.55 15.13 8.44
C ASN A 156 -6.97 13.75 8.08
N TYR A 157 -7.75 12.85 7.49
CA TYR A 157 -7.37 11.45 7.26
C TYR A 157 -7.74 11.04 5.84
N GLU A 158 -6.82 10.37 5.15
CA GLU A 158 -7.09 9.75 3.86
C GLU A 158 -6.57 8.30 3.90
N ALA A 159 -7.38 7.34 3.48
CA ALA A 159 -6.98 5.95 3.39
C ALA A 159 -7.17 5.38 1.99
N VAL A 160 -6.17 4.65 1.49
CA VAL A 160 -6.28 3.82 0.29
C VAL A 160 -6.84 2.47 0.72
N VAL A 161 -8.01 2.09 0.19
CA VAL A 161 -8.71 0.88 0.60
C VAL A 161 -8.42 -0.26 -0.37
N TYR A 162 -7.99 -1.39 0.17
CA TYR A 162 -7.77 -2.62 -0.56
C TYR A 162 -8.84 -3.67 -0.22
N ALA A 163 -9.43 -4.27 -1.24
CA ALA A 163 -10.41 -5.33 -1.06
C ALA A 163 -9.73 -6.71 -0.98
N ALA A 164 -10.21 -7.58 -0.09
CA ALA A 164 -9.87 -9.00 -0.15
C ALA A 164 -10.41 -9.64 -1.46
N GLU A 165 -9.61 -10.50 -2.09
CA GLU A 165 -9.89 -11.06 -3.42
C GLU A 165 -11.25 -11.78 -3.51
N LYS A 166 -12.14 -11.28 -4.37
CA LYS A 166 -13.32 -11.99 -4.87
C LYS A 166 -13.02 -12.55 -6.26
N LYS A 167 -13.02 -13.88 -6.43
CA LYS A 167 -12.96 -14.50 -7.77
C LYS A 167 -14.36 -14.76 -8.30
N ASP A 168 -15.03 -13.71 -8.78
CA ASP A 168 -16.20 -13.91 -9.61
C ASP A 168 -15.77 -14.39 -11.00
N LYS A 169 -16.24 -15.57 -11.41
CA LYS A 169 -16.08 -16.10 -12.78
C LYS A 169 -16.95 -15.35 -13.80
N GLY A 170 -17.10 -14.02 -13.68
CA GLY A 170 -18.11 -13.25 -14.42
C GLY A 170 -17.60 -12.34 -15.56
N LYS A 171 -16.29 -12.03 -15.65
CA LYS A 171 -15.83 -10.93 -16.54
C LYS A 171 -14.62 -11.24 -17.43
N LYS A 172 -14.43 -12.50 -17.84
CA LYS A 172 -13.43 -12.84 -18.88
C LYS A 172 -14.03 -12.88 -20.29
N ASN A 173 -15.32 -13.18 -20.43
CA ASN A 173 -15.92 -13.39 -21.76
C ASN A 173 -16.17 -12.08 -22.53
N SER A 174 -16.44 -10.97 -21.84
CA SER A 174 -16.69 -9.68 -22.50
C SER A 174 -15.41 -9.01 -23.03
N LYS A 175 -14.29 -9.06 -22.28
CA LYS A 175 -12.99 -8.55 -22.75
C LYS A 175 -12.46 -9.36 -23.93
N LYS A 176 -12.53 -10.70 -23.86
CA LYS A 176 -12.10 -11.59 -24.95
C LYS A 176 -12.92 -11.40 -26.24
N ALA A 177 -14.22 -11.12 -26.13
CA ALA A 177 -15.08 -10.87 -27.29
C ALA A 177 -14.76 -9.54 -28.01
N VAL A 178 -14.37 -8.50 -27.28
CA VAL A 178 -14.00 -7.20 -27.87
C VAL A 178 -12.63 -7.26 -28.55
N VAL A 179 -11.66 -7.96 -27.96
CA VAL A 179 -10.33 -8.17 -28.57
C VAL A 179 -10.43 -9.06 -29.82
N ALA A 180 -11.23 -10.13 -29.78
CA ALA A 180 -11.47 -10.99 -30.95
C ALA A 180 -12.17 -10.25 -32.11
N ALA A 181 -13.06 -9.29 -31.80
CA ALA A 181 -13.71 -8.45 -32.81
C ALA A 181 -12.77 -7.39 -33.43
N ALA A 182 -11.66 -7.04 -32.77
CA ALA A 182 -10.66 -6.10 -33.29
C ALA A 182 -9.61 -6.79 -34.19
N THR A 183 -9.40 -8.10 -34.03
CA THR A 183 -8.53 -8.91 -34.89
C THR A 183 -9.20 -9.38 -36.19
N ASP A 184 -10.51 -9.19 -36.34
CA ASP A 184 -11.19 -9.42 -37.61
C ASP A 184 -10.89 -8.25 -38.56
N SER A 185 -10.14 -8.55 -39.62
CA SER A 185 -9.57 -7.68 -40.66
C SER A 185 -10.56 -6.78 -41.42
N ASN A 186 -11.82 -6.72 -41.02
CA ASN A 186 -12.82 -5.86 -41.62
C ASN A 186 -12.78 -4.48 -40.94
N LYS A 187 -12.01 -3.55 -41.54
CA LYS A 187 -11.64 -2.19 -41.05
C LYS A 187 -12.84 -1.32 -40.60
N ARG A 188 -13.50 -1.66 -39.49
CA ARG A 188 -14.46 -0.79 -38.82
C ARG A 188 -13.69 0.15 -37.90
N LYS A 189 -13.86 1.46 -38.11
CA LYS A 189 -13.20 2.49 -37.31
C LYS A 189 -13.66 2.37 -35.85
N LEU A 190 -12.76 1.94 -34.97
CA LEU A 190 -13.02 1.82 -33.52
C LEU A 190 -13.35 3.19 -32.93
N THR A 191 -14.39 3.23 -32.10
CA THR A 191 -14.75 4.42 -31.29
C THR A 191 -13.68 4.68 -30.23
N GLY A 192 -13.57 5.92 -29.74
CA GLY A 192 -12.57 6.29 -28.71
C GLY A 192 -12.67 5.42 -27.45
N LYS A 193 -13.89 5.08 -27.04
CA LYS A 193 -14.15 4.19 -25.89
C LYS A 193 -13.67 2.75 -26.13
N GLN A 194 -13.78 2.25 -27.35
CA GLN A 194 -13.27 0.92 -27.71
C GLN A 194 -11.74 0.90 -27.73
N ARG A 195 -11.08 1.93 -28.28
CA ARG A 195 -9.61 2.05 -28.26
C ARG A 195 -9.07 2.09 -26.84
N GLN A 196 -9.69 2.88 -25.96
CA GLN A 196 -9.28 2.92 -24.56
C GLN A 196 -9.44 1.56 -23.88
N THR A 197 -10.53 0.83 -24.16
CA THR A 197 -10.75 -0.51 -23.58
C THR A 197 -9.72 -1.53 -24.09
N ILE A 198 -9.31 -1.43 -25.35
CA ILE A 198 -8.28 -2.27 -25.96
C ILE A 198 -6.92 -1.95 -25.34
N GLN A 199 -6.55 -0.68 -25.27
CA GLN A 199 -5.29 -0.26 -24.68
C GLN A 199 -5.18 -0.69 -23.20
N THR A 200 -6.24 -0.49 -22.41
CA THR A 200 -6.27 -0.98 -21.01
C THR A 200 -6.17 -2.52 -20.95
N ALA A 201 -6.69 -3.25 -21.92
CA ALA A 201 -6.56 -4.71 -21.96
C ALA A 201 -5.13 -5.14 -22.35
N GLU A 202 -4.51 -4.47 -23.32
CA GLU A 202 -3.12 -4.70 -23.74
C GLU A 202 -2.14 -4.39 -22.61
N ASP A 203 -2.32 -3.25 -21.92
CA ASP A 203 -1.53 -2.84 -20.76
C ASP A 203 -1.69 -3.83 -19.58
N GLU A 204 -2.91 -4.31 -19.33
CA GLU A 204 -3.17 -5.35 -18.32
C GLU A 204 -2.50 -6.70 -18.68
N GLU A 205 -2.46 -7.06 -19.97
CA GLU A 205 -1.84 -8.30 -20.45
C GLU A 205 -0.31 -8.22 -20.41
N GLU A 206 0.28 -7.08 -20.72
CA GLU A 206 1.71 -6.79 -20.55
C GLU A 206 2.10 -6.89 -19.07
N MET A 207 1.39 -6.17 -18.19
CA MET A 207 1.62 -6.24 -16.74
C MET A 207 1.46 -7.67 -16.19
N ALA A 208 0.51 -8.46 -16.71
CA ALA A 208 0.33 -9.84 -16.32
C ALA A 208 1.45 -10.77 -16.84
N ARG A 209 2.04 -10.49 -18.01
CA ARG A 209 3.21 -11.22 -18.51
C ARG A 209 4.43 -10.95 -17.65
N ASP A 210 4.70 -9.69 -17.32
CA ASP A 210 5.83 -9.30 -16.48
C ASP A 210 5.74 -9.91 -15.09
N TYR A 211 4.54 -9.90 -14.49
CA TYR A 211 4.32 -10.54 -13.20
C TYR A 211 4.58 -12.06 -13.24
N ARG A 212 4.24 -12.73 -14.35
CA ARG A 212 4.53 -14.17 -14.53
C ARG A 212 6.03 -14.42 -14.69
N LEU A 213 6.74 -13.57 -15.42
CA LEU A 213 8.19 -13.65 -15.55
C LEU A 213 8.87 -13.40 -14.20
N LEU A 214 8.40 -12.41 -13.43
CA LEU A 214 8.90 -12.12 -12.09
C LEU A 214 8.69 -13.32 -11.15
N LYS A 215 7.56 -14.03 -11.28
CA LYS A 215 7.31 -15.26 -10.53
C LYS A 215 8.27 -16.39 -10.93
N LYS A 216 8.63 -16.50 -12.21
CA LYS A 216 9.65 -17.46 -12.69
C LYS A 216 11.04 -17.09 -12.17
N LEU A 217 11.40 -15.81 -12.15
CA LEU A 217 12.66 -15.31 -11.61
C LEU A 217 12.76 -15.64 -10.11
N LYS A 218 11.71 -15.36 -9.34
CA LYS A 218 11.62 -15.71 -7.90
C LYS A 218 11.70 -17.21 -7.63
N LYS A 219 11.31 -18.05 -8.60
CA LYS A 219 11.41 -19.51 -8.51
C LYS A 219 12.78 -20.02 -8.98
N GLY A 220 13.69 -19.13 -9.40
CA GLY A 220 14.98 -19.49 -10.00
C GLY A 220 14.86 -20.17 -11.35
N SER A 221 13.70 -20.07 -12.01
CA SER A 221 13.42 -20.74 -13.29
C SER A 221 13.88 -19.93 -14.52
N ILE A 222 14.25 -18.66 -14.32
CA ILE A 222 14.89 -17.77 -15.31
C ILE A 222 15.93 -16.93 -14.58
N LYS A 223 16.96 -16.45 -15.29
CA LYS A 223 17.99 -15.55 -14.72
C LYS A 223 17.55 -14.08 -14.81
N GLU A 224 18.25 -13.20 -14.10
CA GLU A 224 17.97 -11.75 -14.11
C GLU A 224 18.18 -11.15 -15.51
N ASP A 225 19.21 -11.57 -16.24
CA ASP A 225 19.46 -11.13 -17.63
C ASP A 225 18.32 -11.56 -18.57
N ASP A 226 17.81 -12.78 -18.41
CA ASP A 226 16.68 -13.29 -19.18
C ASP A 226 15.39 -12.52 -18.84
N PHE A 227 15.22 -12.14 -17.58
CA PHE A 227 14.09 -11.32 -17.15
C PHE A 227 14.16 -9.94 -17.81
N ALA A 228 15.30 -9.26 -17.77
CA ALA A 228 15.48 -7.95 -18.39
C ALA A 228 15.16 -7.97 -19.90
N LYS A 229 15.67 -8.98 -20.61
CA LYS A 229 15.40 -9.17 -22.05
C LYS A 229 13.94 -9.50 -22.37
N LEU A 230 13.27 -10.24 -21.49
CA LEU A 230 11.88 -10.64 -21.70
C LEU A 230 10.89 -9.53 -21.31
N THR A 231 11.30 -8.56 -20.49
CA THR A 231 10.52 -7.38 -20.13
C THR A 231 10.92 -6.12 -20.93
N GLY A 232 11.89 -6.22 -21.85
CA GLY A 232 12.39 -5.09 -22.64
C GLY A 232 13.12 -4.03 -21.82
N ALA A 233 13.68 -4.41 -20.67
CA ALA A 233 14.42 -3.52 -19.78
C ALA A 233 15.92 -3.41 -20.12
N ASP A 234 16.38 -4.15 -21.13
CA ASP A 234 17.74 -4.10 -21.68
C ASP A 234 17.96 -2.96 -22.70
N ASP A 235 16.89 -2.30 -23.15
CA ASP A 235 16.93 -1.20 -24.12
C ASP A 235 17.14 0.20 -23.47
N PHE A 236 17.51 0.27 -22.17
CA PHE A 236 17.74 1.52 -21.42
C PHE A 236 19.12 1.61 -20.76
#